data_AF-A0A6S6RY40-F1
#
_entry.id   AF-A0A6S6RY40-F1
#
_cell.length_a   1.000
_cell.length_b   1.000
_cell.length_c   1.000
_cell.angle_alpha   90.00
_cell.angle_beta   90.00
_cell.angle_gamma   90.00
#
_symmetry.space_group_name_H-M   'P 1'
#
loop_
_entity.id
_entity.type
_entity.pdbx_description
1 polymer ?
#
loop_
_entity_poly.entity_id
_entity_poly.type
_entity_poly.pdbx_seq_one_letter_code
_entity_poly.pdbx_strand_id
1 'polypeptide(L)'
;MPYLMNKITLLLMTSMMLFAQNTYEDYQPQQFFSSGDMDAFFSSKEGEFLKKLVVDGHEYYMQEDGDLFEEDVATIEHEVFSAKKDIFSFGKSKRLLATKVYPSYQKAFYSNCDYEIQEKKLIPIQKSCGFTYRKNKNRSERIEWEHVVPAWHFGHQLRCWQNGGRMTCRQTNTKFKQMEADMHNLVPAIGEINGDRSNYKYAMIEGEKRLYGKVDMEIFFSDKKAEPSPHVYGDIARTYFYMRDRYGLRISKTQEKMLIAWNNLDPVSAWEKKRNLLIKELQGDDNKYVSAYQQIEQLGEVTKDIASDFDGVKKELSVEYADLLENFSPTVAGIILFIMTLFVLYKRKKQISKTEKKIEKIEVEKEEPSETKAFMFISQLGDVVISSNDKDEVIIEKTDENNPQQQWILTKANQKKEYFFIENLSSGKVIEIKDANTNDGAKIVLNKKKRSSNDHQEWKFESAEEKGYVFVISKWSLNVLDVKYKKTNDGTKLQSFHKKVRGTNNQEWRVETIIK
;
A
#
# COMPACT_ATOMS: atom_id res chain seq x y z
N MET A 1 10.62 16.35 70.78
CA MET A 1 11.73 16.11 69.83
C MET A 1 11.52 14.75 69.15
N PRO A 2 11.76 14.66 67.83
CA PRO A 2 10.67 14.30 66.90
C PRO A 2 11.10 13.43 65.69
N TYR A 3 10.16 13.21 64.77
CA TYR A 3 10.30 12.92 63.32
C TYR A 3 10.82 11.52 62.91
N LEU A 4 10.28 10.82 61.91
CA LEU A 4 9.76 11.30 60.63
C LEU A 4 8.80 10.25 60.03
N MET A 5 7.51 10.31 60.35
CA MET A 5 6.43 9.75 59.52
C MET A 5 6.07 10.82 58.48
N ASN A 6 6.58 10.67 57.26
CA ASN A 6 6.38 11.67 56.22
C ASN A 6 5.11 11.36 55.40
N LYS A 7 4.00 12.01 55.79
CA LYS A 7 2.85 12.27 54.92
C LYS A 7 3.10 13.56 54.14
N ILE A 8 3.80 13.46 53.01
CA ILE A 8 3.82 14.41 51.89
C ILE A 8 4.16 13.49 50.69
N THR A 9 3.33 13.21 49.69
CA THR A 9 2.51 14.13 48.89
C THR A 9 1.38 13.34 48.22
N LEU A 10 0.14 13.69 48.58
CA LEU A 10 -1.00 13.58 47.68
C LEU A 10 -0.83 14.68 46.63
N LEU A 11 -0.17 14.39 45.49
CA LEU A 11 -0.32 15.08 44.19
C LEU A 11 0.75 14.54 43.23
N LEU A 12 0.34 13.67 42.30
CA LEU A 12 0.93 13.35 40.97
C LEU A 12 0.46 11.96 40.49
N MET A 13 -0.81 11.63 40.74
CA MET A 13 -1.52 10.49 40.14
C MET A 13 -2.24 10.90 38.83
N THR A 14 -1.80 11.98 38.19
CA THR A 14 -2.38 12.50 36.94
C THR A 14 -1.29 13.09 36.05
N SER A 15 -0.33 12.29 35.57
CA SER A 15 0.52 12.69 34.43
C SER A 15 1.36 11.56 33.80
N MET A 16 1.00 10.28 33.94
CA MET A 16 1.67 9.19 33.20
C MET A 16 0.67 8.12 32.75
N MET A 17 -0.48 8.56 32.28
CA MET A 17 -1.31 7.77 31.36
C MET A 17 -1.61 8.69 30.20
N LEU A 18 -0.69 8.73 29.23
CA LEU A 18 -0.87 9.18 27.85
C LEU A 18 0.46 8.97 27.10
N PHE A 19 1.03 7.76 27.14
CA PHE A 19 1.73 7.31 25.94
C PHE A 19 0.67 6.65 25.07
N ALA A 20 -0.11 7.50 24.40
CA ALA A 20 -0.83 7.07 23.23
C ALA A 20 0.22 6.41 22.32
N GLN A 21 0.04 5.12 22.04
CA GLN A 21 0.73 4.46 20.95
C GLN A 21 0.18 5.08 19.67
N ASN A 22 0.66 6.28 19.32
CA ASN A 22 0.36 6.90 18.04
C ASN A 22 1.00 6.02 16.99
N THR A 23 0.17 5.23 16.32
CA THR A 23 0.57 4.57 15.08
C THR A 23 0.90 5.66 14.07
N TYR A 24 1.79 5.38 13.11
CA TYR A 24 2.11 6.29 11.99
C TYR A 24 0.88 6.71 11.16
N GLU A 25 -0.30 6.18 11.45
CA GLU A 25 -1.56 6.44 10.78
C GLU A 25 -2.30 7.67 11.33
N ASP A 26 -1.99 8.14 12.55
CA ASP A 26 -2.72 9.26 13.21
C ASP A 26 -1.96 10.60 13.29
N TYR A 27 -0.82 10.76 12.60
CA TYR A 27 -0.02 11.98 12.70
C TYR A 27 -0.55 13.12 11.82
N GLN A 28 -0.96 14.24 12.44
CA GLN A 28 -1.24 15.50 11.76
C GLN A 28 0.08 16.24 11.47
N PRO A 29 0.37 16.67 10.23
CA PRO A 29 1.60 17.39 9.91
C PRO A 29 1.80 18.60 10.82
N GLN A 30 2.98 18.73 11.41
CA GLN A 30 3.33 19.91 12.19
C GLN A 30 3.49 21.10 11.24
N GLN A 31 2.75 22.18 11.53
CA GLN A 31 2.87 23.45 10.84
C GLN A 31 3.92 24.33 11.53
N PHE A 32 4.96 24.74 10.80
CA PHE A 32 6.07 25.54 11.32
C PHE A 32 5.82 27.05 11.34
N PHE A 33 4.91 27.51 10.51
CA PHE A 33 4.51 28.92 10.38
C PHE A 33 3.13 29.01 9.73
N SER A 34 2.49 30.16 9.88
CA SER A 34 1.18 30.43 9.26
C SER A 34 1.27 31.61 8.30
N SER A 35 0.24 31.79 7.46
CA SER A 35 0.12 32.95 6.57
C SER A 35 0.09 34.31 7.29
N GLY A 36 -0.10 34.32 8.62
CA GLY A 36 -0.10 35.53 9.45
C GLY A 36 1.27 35.89 10.04
N ASP A 37 2.29 35.05 9.87
CA ASP A 37 3.63 35.32 10.38
C ASP A 37 4.33 36.39 9.52
N MET A 38 5.03 37.34 10.16
CA MET A 38 5.64 38.49 9.47
C MET A 38 6.64 38.11 8.37
N ASP A 39 7.32 36.97 8.53
CA ASP A 39 8.36 36.50 7.60
C ASP A 39 7.83 35.45 6.60
N ALA A 40 6.52 35.15 6.64
CA ALA A 40 5.87 34.23 5.71
C ALA A 40 5.29 34.98 4.51
N PHE A 41 5.45 34.45 3.31
CA PHE A 41 4.92 35.04 2.09
C PHE A 41 4.36 33.97 1.14
N PHE A 42 3.34 34.34 0.38
CA PHE A 42 2.76 33.45 -0.64
C PHE A 42 3.51 33.58 -1.96
N SER A 43 4.12 32.48 -2.42
CA SER A 43 4.76 32.44 -3.73
C SER A 43 3.68 32.37 -4.81
N SER A 44 3.41 33.49 -5.49
CA SER A 44 2.42 33.52 -6.59
C SER A 44 2.84 32.68 -7.80
N LYS A 45 4.15 32.47 -7.99
CA LYS A 45 4.69 31.65 -9.08
C LYS A 45 4.51 30.14 -8.85
N GLU A 46 4.54 29.71 -7.59
CA GLU A 46 4.64 28.29 -7.23
C GLU A 46 3.43 27.80 -6.41
N GLY A 47 2.64 28.74 -5.85
CA GLY A 47 1.33 28.51 -5.25
C GLY A 47 1.36 28.03 -3.80
N GLU A 48 2.43 28.33 -3.05
CA GLU A 48 2.69 27.84 -1.69
C GLU A 48 3.14 28.96 -0.75
N PHE A 49 2.89 28.79 0.55
CA PHE A 49 3.41 29.68 1.59
C PHE A 49 4.83 29.27 1.99
N LEU A 50 5.73 30.25 2.04
CA LEU A 50 7.14 30.06 2.31
C LEU A 50 7.62 30.97 3.42
N LYS A 51 8.56 30.49 4.23
CA LYS A 51 9.30 31.28 5.21
C LYS A 51 10.77 31.34 4.82
N LYS A 52 11.33 32.55 4.77
CA LYS A 52 12.75 32.77 4.44
C LYS A 52 13.65 32.36 5.62
N LEU A 53 14.71 31.62 5.32
CA LEU A 53 15.78 31.23 6.23
C LEU A 53 17.10 31.77 5.68
N VAL A 54 17.97 32.30 6.54
CA VAL A 54 19.33 32.70 6.13
C VAL A 54 20.33 31.82 6.85
N VAL A 55 21.09 31.05 6.09
CA VAL A 55 22.11 30.12 6.59
C VAL A 55 23.41 30.43 5.89
N ASP A 56 24.45 30.76 6.65
CA ASP A 56 25.79 31.05 6.12
C ASP A 56 25.78 32.07 4.96
N GLY A 57 24.95 33.10 5.08
CA GLY A 57 24.78 34.17 4.08
C GLY A 57 23.93 33.80 2.86
N HIS A 58 23.39 32.59 2.78
CA HIS A 58 22.53 32.11 1.70
C HIS A 58 21.07 32.09 2.13
N GLU A 59 20.19 32.45 1.20
CA GLU A 59 18.75 32.45 1.42
C GLU A 59 18.15 31.11 1.01
N TYR A 60 17.40 30.52 1.92
CA TYR A 60 16.60 29.31 1.71
C TYR A 60 15.14 29.63 2.02
N TYR A 61 14.24 28.82 1.49
CA TYR A 61 12.81 28.97 1.73
C TYR A 61 12.27 27.65 2.27
N MET A 62 11.56 27.72 3.39
CA MET A 62 10.97 26.58 4.06
C MET A 62 9.46 26.57 3.82
N GLN A 63 8.90 25.40 3.55
CA GLN A 63 7.46 25.14 3.43
C GLN A 63 6.82 24.95 4.80
N GLU A 64 5.49 25.01 4.87
CA GLU A 64 4.73 24.95 6.13
C GLU A 64 4.98 23.65 6.93
N ASP A 65 5.32 22.55 6.26
CA ASP A 65 5.61 21.23 6.86
C ASP A 65 7.07 21.07 7.32
N GLY A 66 7.88 22.12 7.16
CA GLY A 66 9.29 22.17 7.53
C GLY A 66 10.25 21.66 6.45
N ASP A 67 9.76 21.32 5.26
CA ASP A 67 10.60 20.97 4.12
C ASP A 67 11.22 22.21 3.45
N LEU A 68 12.25 22.02 2.63
CA LEU A 68 12.93 23.07 1.88
C LEU A 68 12.41 23.17 0.45
N PHE A 69 11.99 24.36 0.07
CA PHE A 69 11.51 24.68 -1.26
C PHE A 69 12.66 24.70 -2.28
N GLU A 70 12.40 24.17 -3.49
CA GLU A 70 13.34 24.07 -4.62
C GLU A 70 14.66 23.31 -4.37
N GLU A 71 14.82 22.74 -3.19
CA GLU A 71 16.02 22.02 -2.85
C GLU A 71 16.19 20.75 -3.68
N ASP A 72 15.11 20.11 -4.11
CA ASP A 72 15.20 18.86 -4.85
C ASP A 72 15.49 19.07 -6.36
N VAL A 73 15.60 20.32 -6.84
CA VAL A 73 15.89 20.62 -8.26
C VAL A 73 17.19 19.96 -8.74
N ALA A 74 17.08 19.23 -9.85
CA ALA A 74 18.19 18.48 -10.42
C ALA A 74 19.09 19.40 -11.26
N THR A 75 20.28 19.67 -10.75
CA THR A 75 21.33 20.41 -11.48
C THR A 75 22.67 19.67 -11.42
N ILE A 76 23.55 19.99 -12.37
CA ILE A 76 24.92 19.43 -12.46
C ILE A 76 25.96 20.36 -11.80
N GLU A 77 25.55 21.54 -11.34
CA GLU A 77 26.45 22.54 -10.76
C GLU A 77 27.07 22.16 -9.41
N HIS A 78 28.22 22.81 -9.14
CA HIS A 78 29.16 22.47 -8.09
C HIS A 78 28.98 23.32 -6.81
N GLU A 79 27.94 24.15 -6.70
CA GLU A 79 27.64 24.87 -5.46
C GLU A 79 26.57 24.14 -4.66
N VAL A 80 26.95 22.95 -4.22
CA VAL A 80 26.27 22.32 -3.10
C VAL A 80 26.87 23.00 -1.88
N PHE A 81 26.13 23.92 -1.26
CA PHE A 81 26.43 24.40 0.08
C PHE A 81 26.20 23.24 1.08
N SER A 82 27.11 22.27 1.04
CA SER A 82 27.28 21.31 2.11
C SER A 82 27.96 22.09 3.20
N ALA A 83 27.31 22.25 4.35
CA ALA A 83 28.02 22.54 5.58
C ALA A 83 29.28 21.64 5.59
N LYS A 84 30.46 22.28 5.66
CA LYS A 84 31.82 21.71 5.70
C LYS A 84 31.95 20.20 5.50
N LYS A 85 32.68 19.76 4.47
CA LYS A 85 33.42 18.48 4.42
C LYS A 85 32.67 17.26 5.01
N ASP A 86 31.34 17.24 4.86
CA ASP A 86 30.51 16.20 5.43
C ASP A 86 30.64 14.93 4.58
N ILE A 87 30.73 13.79 5.25
CA ILE A 87 30.83 12.48 4.60
C ILE A 87 29.59 12.21 3.72
N PHE A 88 28.42 12.68 4.17
CA PHE A 88 27.13 12.55 3.50
C PHE A 88 26.57 13.92 3.14
N SER A 89 26.24 14.13 1.86
CA SER A 89 25.75 15.40 1.35
C SER A 89 24.72 15.16 0.25
N PHE A 90 23.51 15.71 0.41
CA PHE A 90 22.42 15.52 -0.53
C PHE A 90 22.78 16.03 -1.94
N GLY A 91 23.39 17.21 -2.04
CA GLY A 91 23.81 17.72 -3.35
C GLY A 91 24.95 16.92 -3.99
N LYS A 92 25.86 16.32 -3.21
CA LYS A 92 26.84 15.37 -3.75
C LYS A 92 26.15 14.19 -4.40
N SER A 93 25.13 13.62 -3.74
CA SER A 93 24.34 12.50 -4.25
C SER A 93 23.58 12.88 -5.52
N LYS A 94 22.87 14.01 -5.54
CA LYS A 94 22.20 14.54 -6.75
C LYS A 94 23.14 14.64 -7.95
N ARG A 95 24.33 15.21 -7.74
CA ARG A 95 25.36 15.34 -8.79
C ARG A 95 25.85 13.99 -9.29
N LEU A 96 26.14 13.04 -8.39
CA LEU A 96 26.60 11.70 -8.76
C LEU A 96 25.52 10.93 -9.53
N LEU A 97 24.26 11.02 -9.09
CA LEU A 97 23.15 10.41 -9.80
C LEU A 97 23.01 10.98 -11.22
N ALA A 98 23.06 12.31 -11.37
CA ALA A 98 22.94 12.98 -12.66
C ALA A 98 24.11 12.65 -13.62
N THR A 99 25.34 12.55 -13.11
CA THR A 99 26.56 12.47 -13.94
C THR A 99 27.13 11.06 -14.10
N LYS A 100 26.75 10.11 -13.23
CA LYS A 100 27.33 8.75 -13.21
C LYS A 100 26.29 7.63 -13.29
N VAL A 101 25.09 7.83 -12.75
CA VAL A 101 24.08 6.76 -12.69
C VAL A 101 23.10 6.85 -13.87
N TYR A 102 22.40 7.98 -13.98
CA TYR A 102 21.33 8.18 -14.95
C TYR A 102 21.71 8.63 -16.39
N PRO A 103 22.98 8.96 -16.76
CA PRO A 103 23.28 9.32 -18.15
C PRO A 103 22.86 8.26 -19.19
N SER A 104 22.83 6.98 -18.80
CA SER A 104 22.44 5.88 -19.69
C SER A 104 20.96 5.48 -19.61
N TYR A 105 20.17 6.17 -18.79
CA TYR A 105 18.75 5.88 -18.56
C TYR A 105 18.02 7.16 -18.13
N GLN A 106 17.80 8.08 -19.06
CA GLN A 106 17.22 9.38 -18.76
C GLN A 106 15.69 9.34 -18.82
N LYS A 107 15.08 8.59 -17.88
CA LYS A 107 13.64 8.46 -17.74
C LYS A 107 13.15 8.91 -16.37
N ALA A 108 12.14 9.77 -16.36
CA ALA A 108 11.49 10.21 -15.13
C ALA A 108 10.70 9.04 -14.50
N PHE A 109 10.84 8.88 -13.19
CA PHE A 109 10.44 7.71 -12.42
C PHE A 109 8.94 7.42 -12.51
N TYR A 110 8.09 8.36 -12.11
CA TYR A 110 6.64 8.14 -12.14
C TYR A 110 6.03 8.16 -13.54
N SER A 111 6.54 9.06 -14.39
CA SER A 111 5.89 9.39 -15.66
C SER A 111 6.45 8.64 -16.87
N ASN A 112 7.60 7.98 -16.71
CA ASN A 112 8.36 7.34 -17.78
C ASN A 112 8.69 8.27 -18.96
N CYS A 113 8.61 9.60 -18.74
CA CYS A 113 9.00 10.60 -19.73
C CYS A 113 10.51 10.59 -19.89
N ASP A 114 10.97 10.64 -21.13
CA ASP A 114 12.37 10.91 -21.41
C ASP A 114 12.71 12.32 -20.90
N TYR A 115 13.94 12.52 -20.46
CA TYR A 115 14.47 13.84 -20.14
C TYR A 115 15.88 13.95 -20.71
N GLU A 116 16.37 15.17 -20.83
CA GLU A 116 17.72 15.42 -21.31
C GLU A 116 18.43 16.43 -20.43
N ILE A 117 19.75 16.43 -20.53
CA ILE A 117 20.58 17.43 -19.86
C ILE A 117 20.77 18.57 -20.86
N GLN A 118 20.16 19.72 -20.58
CA GLN A 118 20.42 20.96 -21.30
C GLN A 118 21.26 21.87 -20.42
N GLU A 119 22.45 22.21 -20.91
CA GLU A 119 23.49 22.90 -20.15
C GLU A 119 23.84 22.14 -18.86
N LYS A 120 23.18 22.49 -17.76
CA LYS A 120 23.38 21.91 -16.42
C LYS A 120 22.08 21.55 -15.72
N LYS A 121 20.94 21.64 -16.43
CA LYS A 121 19.61 21.35 -15.92
C LYS A 121 19.08 20.09 -16.58
N LEU A 122 18.32 19.30 -15.82
CA LEU A 122 17.63 18.14 -16.35
C LEU A 122 16.21 18.57 -16.75
N ILE A 123 15.91 18.50 -18.04
CA ILE A 123 14.67 19.02 -18.63
C ILE A 123 13.82 17.86 -19.16
N PRO A 124 12.57 17.68 -18.68
CA PRO A 124 11.68 16.63 -19.16
C PRO A 124 11.18 16.89 -20.58
N ILE A 125 11.18 15.86 -21.41
CA ILE A 125 10.59 15.85 -22.75
C ILE A 125 9.13 15.41 -22.59
N GLN A 126 8.25 16.33 -22.18
CA GLN A 126 6.84 16.03 -21.81
C GLN A 126 6.06 15.28 -22.90
N LYS A 127 6.37 15.52 -24.18
CA LYS A 127 5.72 14.85 -25.33
C LYS A 127 6.04 13.35 -25.42
N SER A 128 7.17 12.89 -24.88
CA SER A 128 7.60 11.48 -24.95
C SER A 128 6.62 10.51 -24.27
N CYS A 129 5.93 10.98 -23.24
CA CYS A 129 5.01 10.23 -22.39
C CYS A 129 3.56 10.78 -22.43
N GLY A 130 3.34 11.93 -23.10
CA GLY A 130 2.05 12.62 -23.10
C GLY A 130 1.69 13.29 -21.77
N PHE A 131 2.70 13.74 -21.02
CA PHE A 131 2.51 14.52 -19.80
C PHE A 131 1.89 15.88 -20.11
N THR A 132 0.95 16.31 -19.26
CA THR A 132 0.43 17.68 -19.25
C THR A 132 0.45 18.21 -17.83
N TYR A 133 0.94 19.43 -17.64
CA TYR A 133 0.98 20.02 -16.30
C TYR A 133 -0.43 20.29 -15.77
N ARG A 134 -0.61 20.18 -14.45
CA ARG A 134 -1.90 20.37 -13.78
C ARG A 134 -2.15 21.84 -13.44
N LYS A 135 -1.17 22.48 -12.79
CA LYS A 135 -1.25 23.83 -12.21
C LYS A 135 0.06 24.60 -12.36
N ASN A 136 1.20 23.99 -12.06
CA ASN A 136 2.50 24.64 -11.95
C ASN A 136 3.39 24.34 -13.16
N LYS A 137 3.25 25.18 -14.19
CA LYS A 137 4.02 25.05 -15.43
C LYS A 137 5.54 25.12 -15.20
N ASN A 138 6.02 26.08 -14.40
CA ASN A 138 7.45 26.29 -14.17
C ASN A 138 8.11 25.06 -13.52
N ARG A 139 7.42 24.44 -12.55
CA ARG A 139 7.90 23.22 -11.89
C ARG A 139 7.79 21.99 -12.78
N SER A 140 6.85 21.97 -13.71
CA SER A 140 6.69 20.89 -14.70
C SER A 140 7.79 20.84 -15.78
N GLU A 141 8.55 21.93 -15.94
CA GLU A 141 9.60 22.10 -16.96
C GLU A 141 11.00 21.68 -16.45
N ARG A 142 11.09 21.10 -15.25
CA ARG A 142 12.34 20.64 -14.65
C ARG A 142 12.19 19.26 -14.01
N ILE A 143 13.30 18.52 -13.96
CA ILE A 143 13.41 17.32 -13.13
C ILE A 143 13.84 17.72 -11.71
N GLU A 144 13.24 17.05 -10.73
CA GLU A 144 13.61 17.11 -9.31
C GLU A 144 13.99 15.69 -8.84
N TRP A 145 14.91 15.60 -7.89
CA TRP A 145 15.30 14.36 -7.24
C TRP A 145 14.30 14.03 -6.14
N GLU A 146 13.40 13.11 -6.45
CA GLU A 146 12.39 12.60 -5.54
C GLU A 146 13.01 11.66 -4.49
N HIS A 147 12.61 11.87 -3.24
CA HIS A 147 12.82 10.94 -2.13
C HIS A 147 11.67 9.93 -2.10
N VAL A 148 11.89 8.72 -2.62
CA VAL A 148 10.86 7.67 -2.68
C VAL A 148 10.23 7.43 -1.31
N VAL A 149 11.05 7.30 -0.26
CA VAL A 149 10.64 7.49 1.14
C VAL A 149 10.88 8.97 1.47
N PRO A 150 9.83 9.81 1.68
CA PRO A 150 9.99 11.26 1.83
C PRO A 150 10.93 11.64 2.96
N ALA A 151 11.64 12.77 2.82
CA ALA A 151 12.49 13.32 3.88
C ALA A 151 11.74 13.53 5.19
N TRP A 152 10.50 14.00 5.08
CA TRP A 152 9.58 14.12 6.19
C TRP A 152 9.36 12.78 6.91
N HIS A 153 9.20 11.66 6.20
CA HIS A 153 8.88 10.36 6.79
C HIS A 153 9.98 9.88 7.75
N PHE A 154 11.25 10.06 7.37
CA PHE A 154 12.39 9.68 8.22
C PHE A 154 12.92 10.83 9.11
N GLY A 155 12.40 12.05 8.95
CA GLY A 155 12.87 13.25 9.62
C GLY A 155 11.94 13.81 10.69
N HIS A 156 10.62 13.81 10.46
CA HIS A 156 9.67 14.62 11.24
C HIS A 156 9.67 14.33 12.74
N GLN A 157 9.91 13.08 13.15
CA GLN A 157 9.93 12.68 14.57
C GLN A 157 11.24 13.06 15.29
N LEU A 158 12.26 13.51 14.55
CA LEU A 158 13.54 13.88 15.11
C LEU A 158 13.46 15.26 15.77
N ARG A 159 14.14 15.43 16.91
CA ARG A 159 14.22 16.74 17.60
C ARG A 159 14.73 17.86 16.70
N CYS A 160 15.65 17.57 15.78
CA CYS A 160 16.15 18.56 14.83
C CYS A 160 15.03 19.10 13.93
N TRP A 161 14.09 18.25 13.51
CA TRP A 161 12.98 18.65 12.65
C TRP A 161 11.99 19.47 13.46
N GLN A 162 11.64 19.00 14.66
CA GLN A 162 10.78 19.72 15.59
C GLN A 162 11.32 21.14 15.91
N ASN A 163 12.65 21.31 15.91
CA ASN A 163 13.33 22.56 16.25
C ASN A 163 13.78 23.41 15.04
N GLY A 164 13.23 23.18 13.84
CA GLY A 164 13.51 24.03 12.67
C GLY A 164 13.56 23.30 11.32
N GLY A 165 12.76 22.24 11.19
CA GLY A 165 12.53 21.53 9.93
C GLY A 165 13.75 20.81 9.39
N ARG A 166 13.68 20.51 8.09
CA ARG A 166 14.70 19.80 7.31
C ARG A 166 16.06 20.49 7.38
N MET A 167 16.09 21.84 7.36
CA MET A 167 17.34 22.60 7.43
C MET A 167 18.11 22.34 8.73
N THR A 168 17.44 22.42 9.88
CA THR A 168 18.08 22.13 11.17
C THR A 168 18.58 20.69 11.22
N CYS A 169 17.83 19.73 10.68
CA CYS A 169 18.29 18.34 10.60
C CYS A 169 19.53 18.15 9.74
N ARG A 170 19.64 18.85 8.61
CA ARG A 170 20.86 18.85 7.78
C ARG A 170 22.07 19.37 8.54
N GLN A 171 21.92 20.43 9.31
CA GLN A 171 23.04 21.01 10.05
C GLN A 171 23.47 20.15 11.25
N THR A 172 22.51 19.57 11.96
CA THR A 172 22.74 19.05 13.31
C THR A 172 22.66 17.53 13.44
N ASN A 173 22.09 16.82 12.47
CA ASN A 173 21.80 15.40 12.59
C ASN A 173 22.48 14.57 11.49
N THR A 174 23.59 13.90 11.85
CA THR A 174 24.36 13.05 10.92
C THR A 174 23.55 11.88 10.37
N LYS A 175 22.68 11.25 11.17
CA LYS A 175 21.84 10.15 10.70
C LYS A 175 20.83 10.63 9.65
N PHE A 176 20.23 11.80 9.87
CA PHE A 176 19.37 12.44 8.90
C PHE A 176 20.11 12.76 7.60
N LYS A 177 21.30 13.38 7.68
CA LYS A 177 22.15 13.65 6.51
C LYS A 177 22.44 12.38 5.71
N GLN A 178 22.71 11.27 6.39
CA GLN A 178 22.97 9.99 5.75
C GLN A 178 21.72 9.45 5.02
N MET A 179 20.55 9.47 5.67
CA MET A 179 19.29 9.02 5.08
C MET A 179 18.89 9.88 3.87
N GLU A 180 19.04 11.19 3.99
CA GLU A 180 18.70 12.14 2.93
C GLU A 180 19.63 12.02 1.71
N ALA A 181 20.91 11.78 1.95
CA ALA A 181 21.90 11.62 0.88
C ALA A 181 21.92 10.21 0.27
N ASP A 182 21.10 9.26 0.75
CA ASP A 182 21.13 7.89 0.27
C ASP A 182 20.60 7.79 -1.17
N MET A 183 21.51 7.51 -2.11
CA MET A 183 21.20 7.44 -3.53
C MET A 183 20.21 6.34 -3.89
N HIS A 184 20.08 5.27 -3.08
CA HIS A 184 19.06 4.25 -3.33
C HIS A 184 17.65 4.80 -3.21
N ASN A 185 17.45 5.84 -2.38
CA ASN A 185 16.17 6.50 -2.15
C ASN A 185 15.87 7.67 -3.10
N LEU A 186 16.77 7.95 -4.05
CA LEU A 186 16.69 9.12 -4.93
C LEU A 186 16.44 8.75 -6.39
N VAL A 187 15.37 9.29 -6.97
CA VAL A 187 14.95 9.03 -8.36
C VAL A 187 14.58 10.33 -9.08
N PRO A 188 14.78 10.45 -10.40
CA PRO A 188 14.41 11.65 -11.13
C PRO A 188 12.89 11.69 -11.33
N ALA A 189 12.21 12.76 -10.97
CA ALA A 189 10.77 12.95 -11.20
C ALA A 189 10.50 14.31 -11.85
N ILE A 190 9.40 14.44 -12.60
CA ILE A 190 8.94 15.76 -13.06
C ILE A 190 8.60 16.58 -11.81
N GLY A 191 9.11 17.81 -11.73
CA GLY A 191 9.01 18.61 -10.51
C GLY A 191 7.58 18.83 -10.03
N GLU A 192 6.62 19.04 -10.94
CA GLU A 192 5.22 19.19 -10.54
C GLU A 192 4.66 17.91 -9.89
N ILE A 193 4.99 16.72 -10.42
CA ILE A 193 4.59 15.45 -9.81
C ILE A 193 5.26 15.29 -8.44
N ASN A 194 6.55 15.60 -8.34
CA ASN A 194 7.28 15.58 -7.06
C ASN A 194 6.60 16.49 -6.02
N GLY A 195 6.21 17.69 -6.43
CA GLY A 195 5.49 18.65 -5.60
C GLY A 195 4.13 18.19 -5.14
N ASP A 196 3.29 17.78 -6.08
CA ASP A 196 1.94 17.33 -5.78
C ASP A 196 1.96 16.02 -4.94
N ARG A 197 2.97 15.15 -5.14
CA ARG A 197 3.21 13.96 -4.31
C ARG A 197 3.55 14.36 -2.88
N SER A 198 4.34 15.42 -2.67
CA SER A 198 4.67 15.93 -1.34
C SER A 198 5.20 14.81 -0.42
N ASN A 199 4.68 14.71 0.80
CA ASN A 199 4.96 13.62 1.74
C ASN A 199 3.85 12.56 1.77
N TYR A 200 3.01 12.48 0.73
CA TYR A 200 1.85 11.61 0.68
C TYR A 200 2.25 10.14 0.66
N LYS A 201 1.45 9.33 1.36
CA LYS A 201 1.67 7.88 1.40
C LYS A 201 1.29 7.27 0.07
N TYR A 202 2.03 6.25 -0.35
CA TYR A 202 1.60 5.42 -1.45
C TYR A 202 0.36 4.62 -1.06
N ALA A 203 -0.60 4.54 -1.98
CA ALA A 203 -1.82 3.76 -1.85
C ALA A 203 -2.37 3.42 -3.23
N MET A 204 -3.29 2.47 -3.28
CA MET A 204 -4.21 2.33 -4.42
C MET A 204 -5.32 3.38 -4.26
N ILE A 205 -5.61 4.13 -5.31
CA ILE A 205 -6.53 5.27 -5.34
C ILE A 205 -7.57 5.02 -6.44
N GLU A 206 -8.79 4.68 -6.03
CA GLU A 206 -9.85 4.35 -6.97
C GLU A 206 -10.62 5.60 -7.44
N GLY A 207 -10.70 5.80 -8.76
CA GLY A 207 -11.63 6.77 -9.37
C GLY A 207 -11.18 8.24 -9.38
N GLU A 208 -9.92 8.53 -9.05
CA GLU A 208 -9.39 9.88 -9.15
C GLU A 208 -9.14 10.32 -10.60
N LYS A 209 -9.20 11.64 -10.83
CA LYS A 209 -8.96 12.20 -12.15
C LYS A 209 -7.48 12.08 -12.48
N ARG A 210 -7.15 11.62 -13.69
CA ARG A 210 -5.80 11.75 -14.23
C ARG A 210 -5.47 13.22 -14.46
N LEU A 211 -4.64 13.78 -13.58
CA LEU A 211 -4.29 15.21 -13.59
C LEU A 211 -3.13 15.52 -14.54
N TYR A 212 -2.34 14.51 -14.92
CA TYR A 212 -1.08 14.68 -15.65
C TYR A 212 -1.13 14.18 -17.10
N GLY A 213 -2.31 14.21 -17.73
CA GLY A 213 -2.49 13.80 -19.11
C GLY A 213 -2.52 12.27 -19.25
N LYS A 214 -1.60 11.70 -20.04
CA LYS A 214 -1.48 10.25 -20.24
C LYS A 214 -0.65 9.54 -19.17
N VAL A 215 0.00 10.31 -18.30
CA VAL A 215 0.80 9.77 -17.20
C VAL A 215 -0.13 9.12 -16.18
N ASP A 216 0.19 7.87 -15.84
CA ASP A 216 -0.51 7.02 -14.87
C ASP A 216 0.04 7.31 -13.48
N MET A 217 -0.31 8.49 -12.97
CA MET A 217 0.02 8.95 -11.62
C MET A 217 -1.20 9.71 -11.10
N GLU A 218 -1.71 9.28 -9.96
CA GLU A 218 -2.88 9.85 -9.32
C GLU A 218 -2.51 10.42 -7.96
N ILE A 219 -3.01 11.63 -7.67
CA ILE A 219 -2.81 12.31 -6.39
C ILE A 219 -4.18 12.59 -5.78
N PHE A 220 -4.46 11.95 -4.64
CA PHE A 220 -5.66 12.20 -3.87
C PHE A 220 -5.38 13.17 -2.72
N PHE A 221 -5.43 14.47 -3.05
CA PHE A 221 -5.05 15.55 -2.15
C PHE A 221 -5.83 15.56 -0.82
N SER A 222 -7.13 15.24 -0.85
CA SER A 222 -7.98 15.28 0.35
C SER A 222 -7.59 14.24 1.40
N ASP A 223 -7.03 13.11 0.99
CA ASP A 223 -6.60 12.02 1.88
C ASP A 223 -5.08 11.82 1.88
N LYS A 224 -4.34 12.74 1.24
CA LYS A 224 -2.87 12.76 1.21
C LYS A 224 -2.28 11.42 0.76
N LYS A 225 -2.81 10.89 -0.35
CA LYS A 225 -2.38 9.64 -0.98
C LYS A 225 -1.86 9.89 -2.39
N ALA A 226 -0.89 9.08 -2.80
CA ALA A 226 -0.37 9.04 -4.15
C ALA A 226 -0.41 7.60 -4.69
N GLU A 227 -0.95 7.41 -5.88
CA GLU A 227 -0.87 6.16 -6.62
C GLU A 227 0.06 6.36 -7.81
N PRO A 228 1.21 5.69 -7.84
CA PRO A 228 2.11 5.73 -8.97
C PRO A 228 1.73 4.67 -10.01
N SER A 229 2.33 4.77 -11.19
CA SER A 229 2.13 3.76 -12.23
C SER A 229 2.63 2.38 -11.78
N PRO A 230 1.96 1.28 -12.19
CA PRO A 230 2.37 -0.07 -11.81
C PRO A 230 3.81 -0.46 -12.17
N HIS A 231 4.43 0.20 -13.15
CA HIS A 231 5.80 -0.10 -13.58
C HIS A 231 6.90 0.33 -12.60
N VAL A 232 6.55 1.02 -11.50
CA VAL A 232 7.48 1.41 -10.43
C VAL A 232 7.10 0.87 -9.05
N TYR A 233 6.06 0.04 -8.98
CA TYR A 233 5.60 -0.54 -7.71
C TYR A 233 6.73 -1.29 -6.99
N GLY A 234 7.49 -2.09 -7.72
CA GLY A 234 8.59 -2.89 -7.20
C GLY A 234 9.74 -2.01 -6.74
N ASP A 235 10.15 -1.03 -7.55
CA ASP A 235 11.20 -0.08 -7.22
C ASP A 235 10.88 0.67 -5.92
N ILE A 236 9.62 1.10 -5.75
CA ILE A 236 9.14 1.75 -4.53
C ILE A 236 9.22 0.78 -3.35
N ALA A 237 8.67 -0.42 -3.49
CA ALA A 237 8.65 -1.42 -2.42
C ALA A 237 10.05 -1.76 -1.91
N ARG A 238 10.98 -2.06 -2.82
CA ARG A 238 12.36 -2.43 -2.49
C ARG A 238 13.14 -1.25 -1.90
N THR A 239 12.82 -0.03 -2.30
CA THR A 239 13.39 1.18 -1.68
C THR A 239 12.89 1.36 -0.25
N TYR A 240 11.59 1.17 0.00
CA TYR A 240 11.04 1.21 1.36
C TYR A 240 11.65 0.15 2.26
N PHE A 241 11.74 -1.11 1.81
CA PHE A 241 12.33 -2.18 2.61
C PHE A 241 13.82 -1.95 2.90
N TYR A 242 14.56 -1.44 1.92
CA TYR A 242 15.94 -1.02 2.12
C TYR A 242 16.07 0.07 3.18
N MET A 243 15.27 1.14 3.09
CA MET A 243 15.31 2.24 4.05
C MET A 243 14.87 1.79 5.44
N ARG A 244 13.86 0.91 5.54
CA ARG A 244 13.41 0.26 6.79
C ARG A 244 14.56 -0.46 7.48
N ASP A 245 15.22 -1.38 6.78
CA ASP A 245 16.21 -2.27 7.39
C ASP A 245 17.52 -1.54 7.67
N ARG A 246 17.94 -0.64 6.77
CA ARG A 246 19.19 0.10 6.91
C ARG A 246 19.14 1.13 8.03
N TYR A 247 18.03 1.83 8.17
CA TYR A 247 17.92 2.97 9.09
C TYR A 247 17.00 2.73 10.28
N GLY A 248 16.33 1.58 10.34
CA GLY A 248 15.37 1.22 11.38
C GLY A 248 14.08 2.02 11.29
N LEU A 249 13.68 2.43 10.07
CA LEU A 249 12.40 3.13 9.88
C LEU A 249 11.24 2.18 10.14
N ARG A 250 10.09 2.72 10.56
CA ARG A 250 8.89 1.93 10.79
C ARG A 250 7.99 2.02 9.57
N ILE A 251 7.51 0.87 9.11
CA ILE A 251 6.46 0.77 8.09
C ILE A 251 5.22 0.21 8.80
N SER A 252 4.03 0.80 8.57
CA SER A 252 2.80 0.25 9.16
C SER A 252 2.49 -1.11 8.53
N LYS A 253 1.82 -2.00 9.26
CA LYS A 253 1.47 -3.34 8.74
C LYS A 253 0.65 -3.26 7.44
N THR A 254 -0.22 -2.26 7.33
CA THR A 254 -1.03 -1.99 6.14
C THR A 254 -0.14 -1.63 4.95
N GLN A 255 0.77 -0.68 5.14
CA GLN A 255 1.70 -0.24 4.10
C GLN A 255 2.68 -1.36 3.74
N GLU A 256 3.18 -2.13 4.71
CA GLU A 256 4.08 -3.25 4.50
C GLU A 256 3.43 -4.34 3.64
N LYS A 257 2.17 -4.71 3.91
CA LYS A 257 1.43 -5.68 3.08
C LYS A 257 1.32 -5.24 1.62
N MET A 258 1.02 -3.96 1.39
CA MET A 258 0.95 -3.37 0.05
C MET A 258 2.33 -3.39 -0.63
N LEU A 259 3.39 -2.98 0.07
CA LEU A 259 4.75 -2.99 -0.47
C LEU A 259 5.21 -4.43 -0.79
N ILE A 260 4.82 -5.43 0.01
CA ILE A 260 5.10 -6.83 -0.31
C ILE A 260 4.39 -7.24 -1.60
N ALA A 261 3.11 -6.87 -1.76
CA ALA A 261 2.37 -7.14 -2.99
C ALA A 261 3.06 -6.48 -4.19
N TRP A 262 3.43 -5.21 -4.07
CA TRP A 262 4.12 -4.43 -5.09
C TRP A 262 5.48 -5.03 -5.47
N ASN A 263 6.30 -5.44 -4.51
CA ASN A 263 7.56 -6.15 -4.78
C ASN A 263 7.37 -7.44 -5.58
N ASN A 264 6.27 -8.16 -5.34
CA ASN A 264 5.99 -9.44 -5.97
C ASN A 264 5.35 -9.28 -7.36
N LEU A 265 4.54 -8.22 -7.55
CA LEU A 265 3.87 -7.89 -8.81
C LEU A 265 4.83 -7.28 -9.84
N ASP A 266 5.83 -6.55 -9.39
CA ASP A 266 6.82 -5.86 -10.24
C ASP A 266 8.25 -6.32 -9.89
N PRO A 267 8.72 -7.42 -10.51
CA PRO A 267 10.06 -7.96 -10.29
C PRO A 267 11.18 -7.02 -10.74
N VAL A 268 12.35 -7.19 -10.14
CA VAL A 268 13.51 -6.33 -10.42
C VAL A 268 13.86 -6.28 -11.91
N SER A 269 13.88 -5.07 -12.46
CA SER A 269 14.20 -4.80 -13.85
C SER A 269 15.71 -4.82 -14.12
N ALA A 270 16.10 -4.93 -15.40
CA ALA A 270 17.51 -4.84 -15.79
C ALA A 270 18.12 -3.47 -15.45
N TRP A 271 17.34 -2.40 -15.60
CA TRP A 271 17.77 -1.05 -15.23
C TRP A 271 17.99 -0.94 -13.72
N GLU A 272 17.07 -1.44 -12.90
CA GLU A 272 17.17 -1.35 -11.46
C GLU A 272 18.41 -2.09 -10.91
N LYS A 273 18.75 -3.27 -11.48
CA LYS A 273 20.02 -3.96 -11.18
C LYS A 273 21.23 -3.10 -11.50
N LYS A 274 21.25 -2.49 -12.69
CA LYS A 274 22.35 -1.62 -13.13
C LYS A 274 22.47 -0.40 -12.22
N ARG A 275 21.35 0.26 -11.91
CA ARG A 275 21.29 1.39 -10.98
C ARG A 275 21.86 1.00 -9.61
N ASN A 276 21.42 -0.13 -9.06
CA ASN A 276 21.89 -0.61 -7.75
C ASN A 276 23.40 -0.87 -7.74
N LEU A 277 23.96 -1.47 -8.79
CA LEU A 277 25.40 -1.69 -8.93
C LEU A 277 26.19 -0.37 -8.98
N LEU A 278 25.76 0.59 -9.81
CA LEU A 278 26.41 1.89 -9.93
C LEU A 278 26.35 2.68 -8.61
N ILE A 279 25.22 2.63 -7.90
CA ILE A 279 25.08 3.27 -6.59
C ILE A 279 25.99 2.59 -5.57
N LYS A 280 26.05 1.26 -5.55
CA LYS A 280 26.95 0.50 -4.66
C LYS A 280 28.41 0.86 -4.87
N GLU A 281 28.86 1.03 -6.11
CA GLU A 281 30.23 1.46 -6.42
C GLU A 281 30.53 2.88 -5.91
N LEU A 282 29.55 3.79 -5.94
CA LEU A 282 29.72 5.19 -5.57
C LEU A 282 29.49 5.49 -4.07
N GLN A 283 28.52 4.81 -3.46
CA GLN A 283 28.09 5.00 -2.07
C GLN A 283 28.69 3.95 -1.12
N GLY A 284 28.98 2.75 -1.62
CA GLY A 284 29.47 1.60 -0.87
C GLY A 284 28.39 0.60 -0.46
N ASP A 285 27.13 1.00 -0.46
CA ASP A 285 26.02 0.19 0.07
C ASP A 285 25.20 -0.49 -1.02
N ASP A 286 24.83 -1.73 -0.76
CA ASP A 286 24.01 -2.56 -1.65
C ASP A 286 22.54 -2.57 -1.20
N ASN A 287 21.60 -2.33 -2.11
CA ASN A 287 20.21 -2.66 -1.85
C ASN A 287 20.00 -4.16 -2.11
N LYS A 288 20.03 -4.95 -1.02
CA LYS A 288 19.85 -6.41 -1.07
C LYS A 288 18.49 -6.83 -1.62
N TYR A 289 17.47 -5.98 -1.52
CA TYR A 289 16.16 -6.26 -2.13
C TYR A 289 16.21 -6.22 -3.67
N VAL A 290 17.24 -5.60 -4.24
CA VAL A 290 17.52 -5.60 -5.69
C VAL A 290 18.53 -6.69 -6.07
N SER A 291 19.67 -6.76 -5.37
CA SER A 291 20.76 -7.69 -5.72
C SER A 291 20.44 -9.15 -5.40
N ALA A 292 19.63 -9.40 -4.37
CA ALA A 292 19.16 -10.72 -3.95
C ALA A 292 17.62 -10.76 -3.98
N TYR A 293 17.04 -10.30 -5.09
CA TYR A 293 15.58 -10.27 -5.27
C TYR A 293 14.94 -11.61 -4.97
N GLN A 294 13.91 -11.57 -4.13
CA GLN A 294 13.02 -12.68 -3.84
C GLN A 294 11.60 -12.14 -3.74
N GLN A 295 10.65 -12.98 -4.14
CA GLN A 295 9.28 -12.75 -3.75
C GLN A 295 9.19 -12.91 -2.23
N ILE A 296 8.65 -11.90 -1.56
CA ILE A 296 8.46 -11.95 -0.11
C ILE A 296 7.11 -12.63 0.09
N GLU A 297 7.12 -13.74 0.81
CA GLU A 297 5.87 -14.37 1.21
C GLU A 297 5.09 -13.35 2.04
N GLN A 298 3.91 -12.94 1.56
CA GLN A 298 2.99 -12.23 2.44
C GLN A 298 2.74 -13.20 3.58
N LEU A 299 3.25 -12.87 4.76
CA LEU A 299 2.81 -13.50 5.99
C LEU A 299 1.31 -13.22 6.05
N GLY A 300 0.55 -14.19 5.54
CA GLY A 300 -0.89 -14.26 5.70
C GLY A 300 -1.20 -14.21 7.18
N GLU A 301 -2.44 -13.88 7.48
CA GLU A 301 -3.05 -14.03 8.80
C GLU A 301 -2.38 -15.16 9.61
N VAL A 302 -1.94 -14.79 10.82
CA VAL A 302 -1.22 -15.64 11.75
C VAL A 302 -1.89 -17.01 11.84
N THR A 303 -1.31 -17.99 11.16
CA THR A 303 -1.42 -19.41 11.49
C THR A 303 -0.01 -19.89 11.80
N LYS A 304 0.57 -19.35 12.87
CA LYS A 304 1.63 -20.09 13.58
C LYS A 304 0.92 -21.12 14.44
N ASP A 305 1.39 -22.37 14.40
CA ASP A 305 1.03 -23.39 15.37
C ASP A 305 1.18 -22.80 16.77
N ILE A 306 0.03 -22.49 17.36
CA ILE A 306 -0.07 -21.85 18.66
C ILE A 306 0.37 -22.90 19.68
N ALA A 307 1.49 -22.67 20.38
CA ALA A 307 1.91 -23.53 21.48
C ALA A 307 0.73 -23.72 22.45
N SER A 308 0.29 -24.97 22.63
CA SER A 308 -0.90 -25.30 23.42
C SER A 308 -0.55 -25.79 24.83
N ASP A 309 0.72 -26.05 25.08
CA ASP A 309 1.25 -26.55 26.34
C ASP A 309 1.87 -25.43 27.18
N PHE A 310 1.95 -25.66 28.49
CA PHE A 310 2.39 -24.64 29.43
C PHE A 310 3.81 -24.14 29.16
N ASP A 311 4.73 -25.05 28.85
CA ASP A 311 6.13 -24.71 28.63
C ASP A 311 6.34 -23.95 27.32
N GLY A 312 5.62 -24.29 26.26
CA GLY A 312 5.63 -23.57 25.00
C GLY A 312 5.10 -22.13 25.15
N VAL A 313 3.95 -21.95 25.81
CA VAL A 313 3.38 -20.62 26.07
C VAL A 313 4.25 -19.78 27.00
N LYS A 314 4.80 -20.40 28.05
CA LYS A 314 5.70 -19.71 28.99
C LYS A 314 6.96 -19.22 28.28
N LYS A 315 7.51 -20.03 27.36
CA LYS A 315 8.69 -19.66 26.56
C LYS A 315 8.37 -18.51 25.61
N GLU A 316 7.24 -18.58 24.90
CA GLU A 316 6.73 -17.52 24.03
C GLU A 316 6.63 -16.18 24.78
N LEU A 317 5.95 -16.18 25.92
CA LEU A 317 5.74 -14.99 26.75
C LEU A 317 7.03 -14.48 27.41
N SER A 318 7.96 -15.36 27.76
CA SER A 318 9.24 -14.95 28.35
C SER A 318 10.11 -14.16 27.37
N VAL A 319 9.99 -14.45 26.08
CA VAL A 319 10.71 -13.74 25.02
C VAL A 319 9.98 -12.44 24.67
N GLU A 320 8.66 -12.49 24.51
CA GLU A 320 7.85 -11.32 24.14
C GLU A 320 7.84 -10.22 25.20
N TYR A 321 7.88 -10.59 26.49
CA TYR A 321 7.81 -9.66 27.61
C TYR A 321 9.12 -9.57 28.41
N ALA A 322 10.26 -9.91 27.81
CA ALA A 322 11.56 -9.87 28.47
C ALA A 322 11.83 -8.52 29.14
N ASP A 323 11.69 -7.42 28.39
CA ASP A 323 11.92 -6.05 28.88
C ASP A 323 10.98 -5.65 30.03
N LEU A 324 9.74 -6.16 30.03
CA LEU A 324 8.78 -5.90 31.10
C LEU A 324 9.18 -6.64 32.39
N LEU A 325 9.56 -7.90 32.26
CA LEU A 325 9.87 -8.79 33.38
C LEU A 325 11.17 -8.39 34.10
N GLU A 326 12.12 -7.75 33.41
CA GLU A 326 13.36 -7.22 34.01
C GLU A 326 13.12 -6.13 35.07
N ASN A 327 11.95 -5.47 35.06
CA ASN A 327 11.61 -4.44 36.06
C ASN A 327 11.12 -5.01 37.40
N PHE A 328 11.04 -6.34 37.53
CA PHE A 328 10.55 -7.02 38.73
C PHE A 328 11.61 -7.95 39.31
N SER A 329 11.55 -8.21 40.63
CA SER A 329 12.43 -9.21 41.22
C SER A 329 12.18 -10.59 40.58
N PRO A 330 13.18 -11.50 40.56
CA PRO A 330 13.05 -12.80 39.89
C PRO A 330 11.83 -13.61 40.35
N THR A 331 11.47 -13.52 41.64
CA THR A 331 10.27 -14.14 42.20
C THR A 331 8.99 -13.52 41.69
N VAL A 332 8.91 -12.18 41.61
CA VAL A 332 7.72 -11.48 41.11
C VAL A 332 7.56 -11.66 39.60
N ALA A 333 8.65 -11.57 38.83
CA ALA A 333 8.67 -11.87 37.40
C ALA A 333 8.20 -13.30 37.10
N GLY A 334 8.64 -14.28 37.91
CA GLY A 334 8.18 -15.66 37.82
C GLY A 334 6.67 -15.82 38.06
N ILE A 335 6.11 -15.13 39.05
CA ILE A 335 4.67 -15.14 39.35
C ILE A 335 3.88 -14.47 38.21
N ILE A 336 4.34 -13.32 37.70
CA ILE A 336 3.69 -12.61 36.59
C ILE A 336 3.67 -13.49 35.34
N LEU A 337 4.82 -14.06 34.96
CA LEU A 337 4.93 -14.95 33.81
C LEU A 337 4.03 -16.19 33.95
N PHE A 338 3.94 -16.77 35.15
CA PHE A 338 3.05 -17.90 35.43
C PHE A 338 1.56 -17.53 35.25
N ILE A 339 1.13 -16.38 35.77
CA ILE A 339 -0.25 -15.88 35.63
C ILE A 339 -0.56 -15.58 34.17
N MET A 340 0.35 -14.93 33.43
CA MET A 340 0.18 -14.65 32.00
C MET A 340 0.06 -15.94 31.19
N THR A 341 0.90 -16.93 31.50
CA THR A 341 0.86 -18.25 30.86
C THR A 341 -0.50 -18.93 31.08
N LEU A 342 -0.98 -18.98 32.33
CA LEU A 342 -2.30 -19.54 32.65
C LEU A 342 -3.44 -18.78 31.97
N PHE A 343 -3.38 -17.45 31.91
CA PHE A 343 -4.41 -16.63 31.27
C PHE A 343 -4.48 -16.88 29.76
N VAL A 344 -3.32 -16.97 29.10
CA VAL A 344 -3.23 -17.28 27.66
C VAL A 344 -3.72 -18.69 27.38
N LEU A 345 -3.33 -19.68 28.18
CA LEU A 345 -3.86 -21.05 28.07
C LEU A 345 -5.37 -21.11 28.30
N TYR A 346 -5.89 -20.39 29.29
CA TYR A 346 -7.33 -20.31 29.54
C TYR A 346 -8.08 -19.71 28.35
N LYS A 347 -7.56 -18.62 27.77
CA LYS A 347 -8.14 -18.02 26.56
C LYS A 347 -8.08 -18.94 25.36
N ARG A 348 -6.94 -19.62 25.13
CA ARG A 348 -6.73 -20.60 24.05
C ARG A 348 -7.69 -21.79 24.24
N LYS A 349 -7.83 -22.35 25.44
CA LYS A 349 -8.78 -23.42 25.76
C LYS A 349 -10.24 -23.02 25.60
N LYS A 350 -10.60 -21.77 25.92
CA LYS A 350 -11.95 -21.22 25.72
C LYS A 350 -12.27 -20.97 24.24
N GLN A 351 -11.26 -20.63 23.43
CA GLN A 351 -11.41 -20.58 21.98
C GLN A 351 -11.51 -21.98 21.39
N ILE A 352 -10.67 -22.93 21.83
CA ILE A 352 -10.73 -24.33 21.42
C ILE A 352 -12.09 -24.93 21.77
N SER A 353 -12.63 -24.74 22.98
CA SER A 353 -13.97 -25.28 23.31
C SER A 353 -15.11 -24.60 22.57
N LYS A 354 -14.96 -23.34 22.13
CA LYS A 354 -15.90 -22.68 21.22
C LYS A 354 -15.79 -23.23 19.80
N THR A 355 -14.58 -23.57 19.36
CA THR A 355 -14.30 -24.15 18.05
C THR A 355 -14.71 -25.62 18.00
N GLU A 356 -14.46 -26.40 19.05
CA GLU A 356 -14.93 -27.78 19.25
C GLU A 356 -16.45 -27.82 19.36
N LYS A 357 -17.11 -26.94 20.13
CA LYS A 357 -18.59 -26.84 20.12
C LYS A 357 -19.16 -26.39 18.78
N LYS A 358 -18.35 -25.73 17.94
CA LYS A 358 -18.72 -25.39 16.56
C LYS A 358 -18.47 -26.59 15.64
N ILE A 359 -17.44 -27.40 15.88
CA ILE A 359 -17.06 -28.62 15.14
C ILE A 359 -17.97 -29.80 15.49
N GLU A 360 -18.32 -30.06 16.76
CA GLU A 360 -19.34 -31.04 17.18
C GLU A 360 -20.71 -30.73 16.55
N LYS A 361 -21.04 -29.43 16.43
CA LYS A 361 -22.24 -28.99 15.72
C LYS A 361 -22.14 -29.14 14.19
N ILE A 362 -20.94 -29.37 13.66
CA ILE A 362 -20.64 -29.65 12.25
C ILE A 362 -20.48 -31.18 12.01
N GLU A 363 -20.03 -31.96 13.01
CA GLU A 363 -19.81 -33.41 12.93
C GLU A 363 -21.08 -34.24 13.14
N VAL A 364 -22.10 -33.71 13.82
CA VAL A 364 -23.42 -34.36 13.90
C VAL A 364 -24.17 -34.30 12.54
N GLU A 365 -23.63 -33.60 11.55
CA GLU A 365 -24.26 -33.40 10.24
C GLU A 365 -23.34 -33.87 9.09
N LYS A 366 -23.06 -35.19 9.04
CA LYS A 366 -22.70 -36.03 7.86
C LYS A 366 -22.27 -37.43 8.35
N GLU A 367 -22.74 -38.55 7.82
CA GLU A 367 -22.74 -38.96 6.41
C GLU A 367 -23.94 -39.88 6.03
N GLU A 368 -24.62 -39.54 4.94
CA GLU A 368 -25.11 -40.42 3.87
C GLU A 368 -25.19 -39.58 2.56
N PRO A 369 -25.36 -40.15 1.35
CA PRO A 369 -24.57 -39.79 0.16
C PRO A 369 -24.95 -38.46 -0.52
N SER A 370 -23.91 -37.66 -0.80
CA SER A 370 -23.68 -36.84 -2.01
C SER A 370 -24.85 -35.99 -2.55
N GLU A 371 -25.34 -35.04 -1.76
CA GLU A 371 -26.02 -33.88 -2.33
C GLU A 371 -24.99 -32.90 -2.92
N THR A 372 -25.09 -32.69 -4.25
CA THR A 372 -24.28 -31.69 -4.95
C THR A 372 -24.78 -30.31 -4.56
N LYS A 373 -24.02 -29.59 -3.70
CA LYS A 373 -24.39 -28.25 -3.26
C LYS A 373 -24.39 -27.28 -4.45
N ALA A 374 -25.57 -26.79 -4.81
CA ALA A 374 -25.76 -25.76 -5.82
C ALA A 374 -25.85 -24.38 -5.17
N PHE A 375 -25.53 -23.33 -5.93
CA PHE A 375 -25.52 -21.95 -5.49
C PHE A 375 -26.35 -21.07 -6.43
N MET A 376 -26.97 -20.02 -5.87
CA MET A 376 -27.53 -18.89 -6.62
C MET A 376 -26.75 -17.62 -6.33
N PHE A 377 -26.65 -16.76 -7.34
CA PHE A 377 -26.03 -15.45 -7.25
C PHE A 377 -27.11 -14.39 -7.39
N ILE A 378 -27.50 -13.79 -6.28
CA ILE A 378 -28.60 -12.82 -6.20
C ILE A 378 -28.02 -11.41 -6.29
N SER A 379 -28.51 -10.63 -7.23
CA SER A 379 -28.04 -9.26 -7.46
C SER A 379 -28.47 -8.33 -6.33
N GLN A 380 -27.65 -7.34 -5.96
CA GLN A 380 -28.08 -6.27 -5.06
C GLN A 380 -29.08 -5.29 -5.72
N LEU A 381 -29.26 -5.34 -7.05
CA LEU A 381 -30.23 -4.49 -7.77
C LEU A 381 -31.70 -4.87 -7.57
N GLY A 382 -31.99 -5.99 -6.89
CA GLY A 382 -33.35 -6.49 -6.65
C GLY A 382 -33.41 -8.02 -6.75
N ASP A 383 -34.62 -8.57 -6.82
CA ASP A 383 -34.89 -10.02 -6.84
C ASP A 383 -34.58 -10.67 -8.21
N VAL A 384 -33.37 -10.45 -8.72
CA VAL A 384 -32.85 -11.05 -9.95
C VAL A 384 -31.57 -11.82 -9.68
N VAL A 385 -31.37 -12.93 -10.37
CA VAL A 385 -30.25 -13.85 -10.21
C VAL A 385 -29.49 -14.05 -11.51
N ILE A 386 -28.22 -14.47 -11.41
CA ILE A 386 -27.45 -14.92 -12.58
C ILE A 386 -28.09 -16.17 -13.16
N SER A 387 -28.43 -16.11 -14.45
CA SER A 387 -29.00 -17.20 -15.24
C SER A 387 -28.23 -17.38 -16.56
N SER A 388 -28.44 -18.52 -17.22
CA SER A 388 -27.93 -18.82 -18.55
C SER A 388 -29.06 -18.94 -19.56
N ASN A 389 -28.86 -18.50 -20.80
CA ASN A 389 -29.82 -18.74 -21.88
C ASN A 389 -29.35 -19.80 -22.89
N ASP A 390 -30.24 -20.18 -23.82
CA ASP A 390 -29.97 -21.17 -24.88
C ASP A 390 -28.85 -20.76 -25.86
N LYS A 391 -28.35 -19.53 -25.78
CA LYS A 391 -27.26 -18.99 -26.61
C LYS A 391 -25.92 -18.94 -25.87
N ASP A 392 -25.81 -19.63 -24.74
CA ASP A 392 -24.63 -19.62 -23.86
C ASP A 392 -24.25 -18.21 -23.37
N GLU A 393 -25.20 -17.28 -23.30
CA GLU A 393 -24.97 -15.96 -22.71
C GLU A 393 -25.33 -15.99 -21.23
N VAL A 394 -24.57 -15.25 -20.42
CA VAL A 394 -24.89 -15.08 -19.00
C VAL A 394 -25.72 -13.81 -18.82
N ILE A 395 -26.89 -13.98 -18.25
CA ILE A 395 -27.92 -12.96 -18.11
C ILE A 395 -28.39 -12.87 -16.65
N ILE A 396 -29.27 -11.92 -16.37
CA ILE A 396 -30.07 -11.92 -15.15
C ILE A 396 -31.53 -12.21 -15.46
N GLU A 397 -32.20 -12.91 -14.54
CA GLU A 397 -33.63 -13.23 -14.59
C GLU A 397 -34.20 -13.20 -13.18
N LYS A 398 -35.52 -13.06 -13.04
CA LYS A 398 -36.22 -13.27 -11.77
C LYS A 398 -35.91 -14.64 -11.18
N THR A 399 -35.79 -14.67 -9.85
CA THR A 399 -35.49 -15.89 -9.09
C THR A 399 -36.55 -16.97 -9.30
N ASP A 400 -36.11 -18.16 -9.70
CA ASP A 400 -36.84 -19.43 -9.73
C ASP A 400 -35.91 -20.54 -9.23
N GLU A 401 -36.08 -20.94 -7.98
CA GLU A 401 -35.26 -21.95 -7.30
C GLU A 401 -35.32 -23.34 -7.97
N ASN A 402 -36.31 -23.58 -8.83
CA ASN A 402 -36.44 -24.83 -9.57
C ASN A 402 -35.74 -24.79 -10.93
N ASN A 403 -35.34 -23.62 -11.42
CA ASN A 403 -34.70 -23.47 -12.71
C ASN A 403 -33.19 -23.82 -12.65
N PRO A 404 -32.73 -24.92 -13.27
CA PRO A 404 -31.32 -25.31 -13.24
C PRO A 404 -30.39 -24.34 -13.99
N GLN A 405 -30.92 -23.45 -14.84
CA GLN A 405 -30.14 -22.41 -15.50
C GLN A 405 -29.68 -21.31 -14.53
N GLN A 406 -30.35 -21.18 -13.39
CA GLN A 406 -30.03 -20.21 -12.32
C GLN A 406 -29.13 -20.82 -11.23
N GLN A 407 -28.76 -22.09 -11.37
CA GLN A 407 -28.07 -22.88 -10.36
C GLN A 407 -26.62 -23.13 -10.79
N TRP A 408 -25.70 -22.94 -9.86
CA TRP A 408 -24.27 -22.91 -10.14
C TRP A 408 -23.49 -23.80 -9.18
N ILE A 409 -22.51 -24.53 -9.69
CA ILE A 409 -21.57 -25.32 -8.91
C ILE A 409 -20.23 -24.57 -8.85
N LEU A 410 -19.67 -24.43 -7.65
CA LEU A 410 -18.36 -23.82 -7.44
C LEU A 410 -17.29 -24.90 -7.34
N THR A 411 -16.51 -25.05 -8.41
CA THR A 411 -15.39 -26.01 -8.45
C THR A 411 -14.07 -25.27 -8.30
N LYS A 412 -13.24 -25.64 -7.32
CA LYS A 412 -11.92 -25.02 -7.12
C LYS A 412 -11.05 -25.13 -8.38
N ALA A 413 -10.45 -24.02 -8.79
CA ALA A 413 -9.58 -23.94 -9.95
C ALA A 413 -8.11 -24.20 -9.62
N ASN A 414 -7.69 -23.90 -8.39
CA ASN A 414 -6.33 -24.14 -7.92
C ASN A 414 -6.31 -24.91 -6.59
N GLN A 415 -5.19 -25.58 -6.30
CA GLN A 415 -4.99 -26.29 -5.04
C GLN A 415 -4.92 -25.33 -3.83
N LYS A 416 -4.61 -24.05 -4.08
CA LYS A 416 -4.51 -22.98 -3.07
C LYS A 416 -5.85 -22.35 -2.63
N LYS A 417 -7.01 -22.90 -3.08
CA LYS A 417 -8.39 -22.56 -2.67
C LYS A 417 -8.88 -21.12 -2.96
N GLU A 418 -8.16 -20.32 -3.75
CA GLU A 418 -8.50 -18.89 -3.94
C GLU A 418 -9.45 -18.63 -5.11
N TYR A 419 -9.37 -19.45 -6.17
CA TYR A 419 -10.15 -19.27 -7.40
C TYR A 419 -11.07 -20.45 -7.67
N PHE A 420 -12.20 -20.16 -8.32
CA PHE A 420 -13.26 -21.09 -8.65
C PHE A 420 -13.63 -21.00 -10.12
N PHE A 421 -13.98 -22.15 -10.70
CA PHE A 421 -14.87 -22.22 -11.84
C PHE A 421 -16.31 -22.11 -11.33
N ILE A 422 -17.09 -21.25 -11.98
CA ILE A 422 -18.52 -21.11 -11.72
C ILE A 422 -19.23 -21.88 -12.85
N GLU A 423 -19.67 -23.09 -12.55
CA GLU A 423 -20.23 -24.05 -13.51
C GLU A 423 -21.76 -24.03 -13.47
N ASN A 424 -22.40 -23.88 -14.61
CA ASN A 424 -23.85 -23.89 -14.71
C ASN A 424 -24.39 -25.31 -14.59
N LEU A 425 -25.37 -25.54 -13.70
CA LEU A 425 -25.91 -26.87 -13.45
C LEU A 425 -26.62 -27.46 -14.68
N SER A 426 -27.32 -26.62 -15.46
CA SER A 426 -28.05 -27.09 -16.65
C SER A 426 -27.15 -27.51 -17.81
N SER A 427 -26.02 -26.82 -18.03
CA SER A 427 -25.17 -27.04 -19.21
C SER A 427 -23.81 -27.68 -18.93
N GLY A 428 -23.35 -27.69 -17.68
CA GLY A 428 -22.00 -28.11 -17.28
C GLY A 428 -20.87 -27.20 -17.81
N LYS A 429 -21.22 -26.04 -18.37
CA LYS A 429 -20.26 -25.03 -18.86
C LYS A 429 -19.93 -24.03 -17.76
N VAL A 430 -18.76 -23.41 -17.87
CA VAL A 430 -18.27 -22.42 -16.90
C VAL A 430 -18.40 -21.00 -17.42
N ILE A 431 -18.60 -20.05 -16.50
CA ILE A 431 -18.57 -18.62 -16.79
C ILE A 431 -17.18 -18.20 -17.30
N GLU A 432 -17.15 -17.50 -18.43
CA GLU A 432 -15.95 -17.07 -19.15
C GLU A 432 -16.06 -15.61 -19.60
N ILE A 433 -14.94 -14.87 -19.55
CA ILE A 433 -14.78 -13.63 -20.32
C ILE A 433 -14.48 -14.00 -21.77
N LYS A 434 -15.42 -13.68 -22.67
CA LYS A 434 -15.32 -14.06 -24.08
C LYS A 434 -14.02 -13.54 -24.71
N ASP A 435 -13.34 -14.42 -25.44
CA ASP A 435 -12.10 -14.13 -26.15
C ASP A 435 -10.96 -13.60 -25.25
N ALA A 436 -11.05 -13.82 -23.93
CA ALA A 436 -10.14 -13.25 -22.93
C ALA A 436 -9.99 -11.72 -23.06
N ASN A 437 -11.06 -11.02 -23.45
CA ASN A 437 -11.05 -9.59 -23.66
C ASN A 437 -10.97 -8.81 -22.33
N THR A 438 -9.94 -7.98 -22.17
CA THR A 438 -9.70 -7.20 -20.95
C THR A 438 -10.38 -5.83 -20.92
N ASN A 439 -11.07 -5.43 -22.00
CA ASN A 439 -11.76 -4.15 -22.06
C ASN A 439 -13.05 -4.17 -21.23
N ASP A 440 -13.41 -3.02 -20.68
CA ASP A 440 -14.70 -2.82 -20.05
C ASP A 440 -15.85 -3.08 -21.02
N GLY A 441 -16.86 -3.78 -20.51
CA GLY A 441 -18.00 -4.22 -21.31
C GLY A 441 -17.74 -5.51 -22.09
N ALA A 442 -16.62 -6.20 -21.84
CA ALA A 442 -16.37 -7.52 -22.42
C ALA A 442 -17.51 -8.49 -22.07
N LYS A 443 -17.90 -9.32 -23.03
CA LYS A 443 -19.05 -10.21 -22.91
C LYS A 443 -18.74 -11.35 -21.94
N ILE A 444 -19.69 -11.64 -21.06
CA ILE A 444 -19.66 -12.84 -20.21
C ILE A 444 -20.49 -13.93 -20.89
N VAL A 445 -19.89 -15.10 -21.08
CA VAL A 445 -20.50 -16.25 -21.79
C VAL A 445 -20.25 -17.55 -21.03
N LEU A 446 -20.96 -18.61 -21.41
CA LEU A 446 -20.68 -19.97 -20.97
C LEU A 446 -19.82 -20.70 -22.00
N ASN A 447 -18.78 -21.38 -21.51
CA ASN A 447 -17.93 -22.19 -22.37
C ASN A 447 -17.49 -23.48 -21.67
N LYS A 448 -16.99 -24.44 -22.44
CA LYS A 448 -16.41 -25.67 -21.87
C LYS A 448 -15.21 -25.29 -20.99
N LYS A 449 -15.15 -25.88 -19.80
CA LYS A 449 -14.03 -25.75 -18.88
C LYS A 449 -12.72 -26.18 -19.56
N LYS A 450 -11.75 -25.26 -19.63
CA LYS A 450 -10.42 -25.51 -20.20
C LYS A 450 -9.49 -26.10 -19.15
N ARG A 451 -8.61 -27.00 -19.58
CA ARG A 451 -7.59 -27.65 -18.72
C ARG A 451 -6.33 -26.79 -18.52
N SER A 452 -6.09 -25.82 -19.40
CA SER A 452 -4.94 -24.92 -19.40
C SER A 452 -5.31 -23.57 -20.00
N SER A 453 -4.51 -22.53 -19.73
CA SER A 453 -4.72 -21.16 -20.22
C SER A 453 -6.15 -20.66 -19.95
N ASN A 454 -6.64 -20.93 -18.75
CA ASN A 454 -8.03 -20.83 -18.33
C ASN A 454 -8.27 -19.69 -17.33
N ASP A 455 -7.32 -18.78 -17.15
CA ASP A 455 -7.45 -17.64 -16.21
C ASP A 455 -8.70 -16.78 -16.46
N HIS A 456 -9.16 -16.68 -17.71
CA HIS A 456 -10.38 -15.97 -18.10
C HIS A 456 -11.69 -16.73 -17.77
N GLN A 457 -11.57 -17.94 -17.21
CA GLN A 457 -12.65 -18.79 -16.67
C GLN A 457 -12.56 -18.92 -15.14
N GLU A 458 -11.59 -18.27 -14.49
CA GLU A 458 -11.33 -18.37 -13.06
C GLU A 458 -11.78 -17.10 -12.33
N TRP A 459 -12.53 -17.29 -11.25
CA TRP A 459 -13.18 -16.22 -10.49
C TRP A 459 -12.85 -16.34 -9.02
N LYS A 460 -12.60 -15.21 -8.35
CA LYS A 460 -12.49 -15.12 -6.89
C LYS A 460 -13.63 -14.28 -6.33
N PHE A 461 -13.89 -14.45 -5.04
CA PHE A 461 -14.92 -13.74 -4.33
C PHE A 461 -14.28 -12.80 -3.31
N GLU A 462 -14.68 -11.54 -3.33
CA GLU A 462 -14.20 -10.52 -2.38
C GLU A 462 -15.40 -9.87 -1.70
N SER A 463 -15.36 -9.72 -0.38
CA SER A 463 -16.46 -9.10 0.36
C SER A 463 -16.73 -7.67 -0.10
N ALA A 464 -18.00 -7.33 -0.30
CA ALA A 464 -18.43 -5.95 -0.48
C ALA A 464 -18.51 -5.22 0.88
N GLU A 465 -18.61 -3.89 0.84
CA GLU A 465 -18.87 -3.08 2.04
C GLU A 465 -20.21 -3.45 2.68
N GLU A 466 -21.24 -3.69 1.85
CA GLU A 466 -22.53 -4.17 2.32
C GLU A 466 -22.40 -5.62 2.80
N LYS A 467 -22.72 -5.83 4.08
CA LYS A 467 -22.54 -7.13 4.73
C LYS A 467 -23.37 -8.20 4.02
N GLY A 468 -22.69 -9.26 3.61
CA GLY A 468 -23.32 -10.43 2.96
C GLY A 468 -23.32 -10.39 1.44
N TYR A 469 -22.80 -9.32 0.83
CA TYR A 469 -22.56 -9.25 -0.61
C TYR A 469 -21.07 -9.43 -0.92
N VAL A 470 -20.79 -9.87 -2.15
CA VAL A 470 -19.45 -10.08 -2.68
C VAL A 470 -19.33 -9.53 -4.10
N PHE A 471 -18.13 -9.16 -4.49
CA PHE A 471 -17.73 -9.00 -5.88
C PHE A 471 -17.23 -10.33 -6.42
N VAL A 472 -17.65 -10.68 -7.64
CA VAL A 472 -17.14 -11.84 -8.38
C VAL A 472 -16.08 -11.34 -9.35
N ILE A 473 -14.82 -11.56 -9.02
CA ILE A 473 -13.66 -10.92 -9.66
C ILE A 473 -12.94 -11.91 -10.57
N SER A 474 -12.70 -11.51 -11.83
CA SER A 474 -11.92 -12.32 -12.77
C SER A 474 -10.45 -12.37 -12.39
N LYS A 475 -9.84 -13.56 -12.44
CA LYS A 475 -8.38 -13.72 -12.35
C LYS A 475 -7.65 -13.05 -13.51
N TRP A 476 -8.24 -13.06 -14.71
CA TRP A 476 -7.62 -12.58 -15.93
C TRP A 476 -7.57 -11.06 -16.03
N SER A 477 -8.72 -10.39 -15.89
CA SER A 477 -8.82 -8.95 -16.11
C SER A 477 -8.95 -8.12 -14.84
N LEU A 478 -9.11 -8.73 -13.67
CA LEU A 478 -9.44 -8.07 -12.39
C LEU A 478 -10.78 -7.31 -12.36
N ASN A 479 -11.44 -7.16 -13.50
CA ASN A 479 -12.84 -6.73 -13.61
C ASN A 479 -13.81 -7.70 -12.91
N VAL A 480 -15.00 -7.19 -12.60
CA VAL A 480 -16.06 -7.89 -11.87
C VAL A 480 -17.24 -8.22 -12.78
N LEU A 481 -18.07 -9.19 -12.37
CA LEU A 481 -19.36 -9.43 -13.00
C LEU A 481 -20.30 -8.24 -12.75
N ASP A 482 -20.73 -7.59 -13.83
CA ASP A 482 -21.53 -6.36 -13.83
C ASP A 482 -22.82 -6.54 -14.63
N VAL A 483 -23.96 -6.20 -14.03
CA VAL A 483 -25.25 -6.11 -14.71
C VAL A 483 -25.24 -4.88 -15.61
N LYS A 484 -25.28 -5.11 -16.93
CA LYS A 484 -25.08 -4.09 -17.94
C LYS A 484 -26.10 -2.94 -17.80
N TYR A 485 -25.58 -1.72 -17.70
CA TYR A 485 -26.38 -0.48 -17.53
C TYR A 485 -27.33 -0.49 -16.32
N LYS A 486 -27.10 -1.33 -15.31
CA LYS A 486 -27.97 -1.51 -14.14
C LYS A 486 -29.43 -1.86 -14.46
N LYS A 487 -29.69 -2.43 -15.65
CA LYS A 487 -31.04 -2.83 -16.04
C LYS A 487 -31.43 -4.10 -15.29
N THR A 488 -32.61 -4.14 -14.69
CA THR A 488 -33.14 -5.29 -13.93
C THR A 488 -34.16 -6.11 -14.73
N ASN A 489 -34.28 -5.85 -16.04
CA ASN A 489 -35.19 -6.58 -16.91
C ASN A 489 -34.67 -8.01 -17.14
N ASP A 490 -35.56 -8.99 -17.15
CA ASP A 490 -35.23 -10.37 -17.52
C ASP A 490 -34.50 -10.42 -18.87
N GLY A 491 -33.44 -11.22 -18.93
CA GLY A 491 -32.57 -11.32 -20.11
C GLY A 491 -31.50 -10.23 -20.22
N THR A 492 -31.37 -9.34 -19.25
CA THR A 492 -30.27 -8.36 -19.25
C THR A 492 -28.93 -9.07 -19.14
N LYS A 493 -27.99 -8.77 -20.04
CA LYS A 493 -26.69 -9.44 -20.11
C LYS A 493 -25.74 -8.98 -19.01
N LEU A 494 -24.91 -9.89 -18.53
CA LEU A 494 -23.73 -9.58 -17.75
C LEU A 494 -22.56 -9.15 -18.66
N GLN A 495 -21.71 -8.31 -18.11
CA GLN A 495 -20.47 -7.86 -18.72
C GLN A 495 -19.34 -7.89 -17.69
N SER A 496 -18.11 -8.02 -18.17
CA SER A 496 -16.92 -7.75 -17.38
C SER A 496 -16.71 -6.25 -17.33
N PHE A 497 -16.64 -5.66 -16.14
CA PHE A 497 -16.45 -4.22 -15.99
C PHE A 497 -15.57 -3.94 -14.78
N HIS A 498 -14.76 -2.88 -14.80
CA HIS A 498 -13.98 -2.50 -13.62
C HIS A 498 -14.86 -2.40 -12.37
N LYS A 499 -14.29 -2.77 -11.22
CA LYS A 499 -14.96 -2.64 -9.92
C LYS A 499 -15.21 -1.16 -9.65
N LYS A 500 -16.47 -0.78 -9.46
CA LYS A 500 -16.87 0.59 -9.10
C LYS A 500 -16.63 0.78 -7.60
N VAL A 501 -16.55 2.04 -7.19
CA VAL A 501 -16.42 2.43 -5.77
C VAL A 501 -17.67 3.07 -5.19
N ARG A 502 -18.61 3.46 -6.05
CA ARG A 502 -19.91 4.02 -5.69
C ARG A 502 -20.97 3.54 -6.65
N GLY A 503 -22.18 3.35 -6.14
CA GLY A 503 -23.27 2.78 -6.94
C GLY A 503 -22.87 1.41 -7.49
N THR A 504 -22.24 0.59 -6.66
CA THR A 504 -21.72 -0.75 -6.93
C THR A 504 -22.80 -1.81 -6.98
N ASN A 505 -24.05 -1.46 -6.67
CA ASN A 505 -25.16 -2.40 -6.59
C ASN A 505 -25.37 -3.31 -7.79
N ASN A 506 -24.95 -2.91 -8.97
CA ASN A 506 -25.01 -3.74 -10.17
C ASN A 506 -23.82 -4.70 -10.33
N GLN A 507 -22.91 -4.75 -9.37
CA GLN A 507 -21.68 -5.56 -9.34
C GLN A 507 -21.56 -6.42 -8.07
N GLU A 508 -22.53 -6.28 -7.17
CA GLU A 508 -22.57 -6.94 -5.87
C GLU A 508 -23.58 -8.08 -5.89
N TRP A 509 -23.13 -9.23 -5.37
CA TRP A 509 -23.86 -10.50 -5.44
C TRP A 509 -23.95 -11.11 -4.05
N ARG A 510 -25.13 -11.57 -3.65
CA ARG A 510 -25.29 -12.47 -2.51
C ARG A 510 -25.24 -13.91 -3.02
N VAL A 511 -24.39 -14.73 -2.42
CA VAL A 511 -24.22 -16.14 -2.81
C VAL A 511 -24.99 -17.01 -1.82
N GLU A 512 -26.10 -17.58 -2.27
CA GLU A 512 -26.95 -18.46 -1.45
C GLU A 512 -26.75 -19.91 -1.86
N THR A 513 -26.71 -20.81 -0.87
CA THR A 513 -26.66 -22.25 -1.12
C THR A 513 -28.08 -22.77 -1.29
N ILE A 514 -28.37 -23.43 -2.41
CA ILE A 514 -29.56 -24.26 -2.56
C ILE A 514 -29.19 -25.64 -2.05
N ILE A 515 -29.81 -26.03 -0.93
CA ILE A 515 -29.79 -27.41 -0.46
C ILE A 515 -30.90 -28.10 -1.24
N LYS A 516 -30.55 -29.07 -2.09
CA LYS A 516 -31.50 -29.86 -2.89
C LYS A 516 -31.44 -31.30 -2.44
#